data_AF-A0A376MNG7-F1
#
_entry.id   AF-A0A376MNG7-F1
#
_cell.length_a   1.000
_cell.length_b   1.000
_cell.length_c   1.000
_cell.angle_alpha   90.00
_cell.angle_beta   90.00
_cell.angle_gamma   90.00
#
_symmetry.space_group_name_H-M   'P 1'
#
loop_
_entity.id
_entity.type
_entity.pdbx_description
1 polymer ?
#
loop_
_entity_poly.entity_id
_entity_poly.type
_entity_poly.pdbx_seq_one_letter_code
_entity_poly.pdbx_strand_id
1 'polypeptide(L)'
;MQTLIPFFAFALGNTIDLTVIAQTGLLGILLGVAVIIVTGIPLIIADKLIGGGDGTAGIAASSSAGAAVATPVLIAEMVPAFKPMAPAATSLVATAVIVTSILVPILTSIWSRKVKARAAKIEILGTVK
;
A
#
# COMPACT_ATOMS: atom_id res chain seq x y z
N MET A 1 -4.79 -17.96 -15.24
CA MET A 1 -3.98 -16.79 -14.81
C MET A 1 -3.83 -16.68 -13.29
N GLN A 2 -4.80 -17.15 -12.49
CA GLN A 2 -4.74 -17.11 -11.02
C GLN A 2 -3.60 -17.94 -10.39
N THR A 3 -3.14 -18.99 -11.07
CA THR A 3 -2.00 -19.82 -10.64
C THR A 3 -0.65 -19.12 -10.76
N LEU A 4 -0.51 -18.07 -11.58
CA LEU A 4 0.76 -17.35 -11.75
C LEU A 4 0.97 -16.23 -10.73
N ILE A 5 -0.09 -15.76 -10.07
CA ILE A 5 -0.04 -14.64 -9.12
C ILE A 5 0.98 -14.89 -7.98
N PRO A 6 1.02 -16.09 -7.34
CA PRO A 6 2.01 -16.37 -6.31
C PRO A 6 3.44 -16.40 -6.85
N PHE A 7 3.65 -16.92 -8.06
CA PHE A 7 4.99 -17.00 -8.67
C PHE A 7 5.51 -15.63 -9.08
N PHE A 8 4.67 -14.77 -9.65
CA PHE A 8 5.04 -13.38 -9.96
C PHE A 8 5.41 -12.62 -8.69
N ALA A 9 4.61 -12.73 -7.63
CA ALA A 9 4.90 -12.08 -6.36
C ALA A 9 6.20 -12.61 -5.71
N PHE A 10 6.44 -13.92 -5.75
CA PHE A 10 7.65 -14.53 -5.20
C PHE A 10 8.91 -14.17 -6.00
N ALA A 11 8.86 -14.24 -7.33
CA ALA A 11 9.96 -13.86 -8.19
C ALA A 11 10.31 -12.37 -8.00
N LEU A 12 9.30 -11.50 -7.91
CA LEU A 12 9.48 -10.08 -7.62
C LEU A 12 10.05 -9.84 -6.22
N GLY A 13 9.69 -10.66 -5.23
CA GLY A 13 10.30 -10.62 -3.90
C GLY A 13 11.79 -11.02 -3.92
N ASN A 14 12.17 -12.01 -4.72
CA ASN A 14 13.55 -12.48 -4.81
C ASN A 14 14.50 -11.50 -5.52
N THR A 15 13.98 -10.60 -6.35
CA THR A 15 14.78 -9.56 -7.01
C THR A 15 15.07 -8.35 -6.11
N ILE A 16 14.45 -8.27 -4.94
CA ILE A 16 14.64 -7.15 -4.01
C ILE A 16 15.90 -7.38 -3.16
N ASP A 17 16.87 -6.47 -3.24
CA ASP A 17 18.07 -6.48 -2.41
C ASP A 17 17.77 -5.94 -0.99
N LEU A 18 17.81 -6.84 0.00
CA LEU A 18 17.57 -6.52 1.41
C LEU A 18 18.69 -5.66 2.03
N THR A 19 19.90 -5.70 1.46
CA THR A 19 21.05 -4.91 1.93
C THR A 19 20.80 -3.43 1.76
N VAL A 20 20.19 -3.05 0.63
CA VAL A 20 19.90 -1.65 0.33
C VAL A 20 18.69 -1.15 1.13
N ILE A 21 17.72 -2.04 1.42
CA ILE A 21 16.59 -1.73 2.32
C ILE A 21 17.09 -1.39 3.73
N ALA A 22 18.09 -2.11 4.24
CA ALA A 22 18.66 -1.81 5.55
C ALA A 22 19.28 -0.40 5.62
N GLN A 23 19.82 0.10 4.50
CA GLN A 23 20.42 1.43 4.40
C GLN A 23 19.38 2.53 4.18
N THR A 24 18.36 2.29 3.33
CA THR A 24 17.32 3.27 3.00
C THR A 24 16.10 3.21 3.93
N GLY A 25 16.10 2.29 4.89
CA GLY A 25 14.91 1.85 5.64
C GLY A 25 14.06 2.97 6.20
N LEU A 26 14.66 3.97 6.85
CA LEU A 26 13.91 5.08 7.45
C LEU A 26 13.18 5.95 6.40
N LEU A 27 13.86 6.28 5.30
CA LEU A 27 13.27 7.06 4.20
C LEU A 27 12.17 6.26 3.48
N GLY A 28 12.39 4.96 3.30
CA GLY A 28 11.40 4.07 2.69
C GLY A 28 10.14 3.88 3.55
N ILE A 29 10.29 3.82 4.87
CA ILE A 29 9.15 3.81 5.81
C ILE A 29 8.35 5.11 5.69
N LEU A 30 9.03 6.25 5.72
CA LEU A 30 8.39 7.55 5.63
C LEU A 30 7.65 7.69 4.29
N LEU A 31 8.27 7.25 3.20
CA LEU A 31 7.64 7.20 1.87
C LEU A 31 6.43 6.27 1.84
N GLY A 32 6.52 5.06 2.40
CA GLY A 32 5.40 4.11 2.47
C GLY A 32 4.21 4.66 3.24
N VAL A 33 4.44 5.31 4.37
CA VAL A 33 3.39 6.00 5.14
C VAL A 33 2.81 7.19 4.36
N ALA A 34 3.66 7.98 3.70
CA ALA A 34 3.21 9.10 2.87
C ALA A 34 2.30 8.62 1.73
N VAL A 35 2.63 7.50 1.08
CA VAL A 35 1.78 6.91 0.04
C VAL A 35 0.41 6.53 0.61
N ILE A 36 0.35 5.82 1.75
CA ILE A 36 -0.93 5.45 2.37
C ILE A 36 -1.80 6.69 2.65
N ILE A 37 -1.20 7.80 3.08
CA ILE A 37 -1.94 9.03 3.37
C ILE A 37 -2.42 9.68 2.07
N VAL A 38 -1.51 9.88 1.11
CA VAL A 38 -1.80 10.62 -0.13
C VAL A 38 -2.76 9.87 -1.04
N THR A 39 -2.63 8.54 -1.16
CA THR A 39 -3.53 7.72 -1.98
C THR A 39 -4.75 7.25 -1.20
N GLY A 40 -4.59 6.93 0.08
CA GLY A 40 -5.67 6.41 0.92
C GLY A 40 -6.76 7.44 1.20
N ILE A 41 -6.45 8.72 1.43
CA ILE A 41 -7.48 9.74 1.69
C ILE A 41 -8.44 9.88 0.50
N PRO A 42 -7.98 10.10 -0.75
CA PRO A 42 -8.84 10.11 -1.92
C PRO A 42 -9.62 8.80 -2.10
N LEU A 43 -8.98 7.65 -1.88
CA LEU A 43 -9.61 6.34 -2.03
C LEU A 43 -10.72 6.10 -1.01
N ILE A 44 -10.54 6.51 0.24
CA ILE A 44 -11.58 6.44 1.29
C ILE A 44 -12.77 7.32 0.92
N ILE A 45 -12.51 8.53 0.42
CA ILE A 45 -13.56 9.46 -0.02
C ILE A 45 -14.30 8.87 -1.21
N ALA A 46 -13.59 8.33 -2.20
CA ALA A 46 -14.19 7.68 -3.36
C ALA A 46 -15.01 6.44 -2.97
N ASP A 47 -14.49 5.60 -2.07
CA ASP A 47 -15.19 4.41 -1.56
C ASP A 47 -16.51 4.79 -0.86
N LYS A 48 -16.48 5.87 -0.07
CA LYS A 48 -17.65 6.33 0.69
C LYS A 48 -18.68 7.10 -0.15
N LEU A 49 -18.22 7.94 -1.09
CA LEU A 49 -19.11 8.80 -1.89
C LEU A 49 -19.61 8.11 -3.17
N ILE A 50 -18.78 7.30 -3.80
CA ILE A 50 -19.09 6.64 -5.09
C ILE A 50 -19.40 5.16 -4.87
N GLY A 51 -18.61 4.47 -4.04
CA GLY A 51 -18.76 3.04 -3.78
C GLY A 51 -19.90 2.69 -2.81
N GLY A 52 -20.44 3.67 -2.07
CA GLY A 52 -21.42 3.43 -1.01
C GLY A 52 -20.87 2.62 0.18
N GLY A 53 -19.56 2.44 0.23
CA GLY A 53 -18.85 1.69 1.25
C GLY A 53 -18.61 2.50 2.53
N ASP A 54 -18.01 1.86 3.50
CA ASP A 54 -17.64 2.43 4.79
C ASP A 54 -16.22 3.02 4.84
N GLY A 55 -15.54 3.07 3.69
CA GLY A 55 -14.15 3.49 3.59
C GLY A 55 -13.14 2.36 3.85
N THR A 56 -13.59 1.16 4.23
CA THR A 56 -12.70 0.02 4.50
C THR A 56 -12.00 -0.44 3.23
N ALA A 57 -12.70 -0.44 2.08
CA ALA A 57 -12.10 -0.84 0.81
C ALA A 57 -11.11 0.21 0.31
N GLY A 58 -11.39 1.50 0.56
CA GLY A 58 -10.46 2.59 0.27
C GLY A 58 -9.13 2.47 1.02
N ILE A 59 -9.17 2.11 2.32
CA ILE A 59 -7.94 1.83 3.11
C ILE A 59 -7.22 0.60 2.57
N ALA A 60 -7.95 -0.48 2.29
CA ALA A 60 -7.36 -1.72 1.77
C ALA A 60 -6.64 -1.50 0.42
N ALA A 61 -7.16 -0.60 -0.42
CA ALA A 61 -6.59 -0.25 -1.72
C ALA A 61 -5.40 0.72 -1.66
N SER A 62 -5.09 1.31 -0.51
CA SER A 62 -4.00 2.29 -0.36
C SER A 62 -2.59 1.69 -0.40
N SER A 63 -2.47 0.37 -0.50
CA SER A 63 -1.18 -0.33 -0.53
C SER A 63 -0.46 -0.20 -1.86
N SER A 64 0.87 -0.10 -1.82
CA SER A 64 1.73 -0.13 -3.00
C SER A 64 1.93 -1.57 -3.48
N ALA A 65 1.66 -1.82 -4.76
CA ALA A 65 1.88 -3.13 -5.38
C ALA A 65 3.37 -3.35 -5.71
N GLY A 66 3.82 -4.61 -5.64
CA GLY A 66 5.20 -4.98 -5.96
C GLY A 66 5.66 -4.59 -7.37
N ALA A 67 4.73 -4.52 -8.33
CA ALA A 67 5.04 -4.08 -9.70
C ALA A 67 5.68 -2.68 -9.78
N ALA A 68 5.44 -1.81 -8.79
CA ALA A 68 6.03 -0.47 -8.71
C ALA A 68 7.57 -0.50 -8.58
N VAL A 69 8.15 -1.60 -8.07
CA VAL A 69 9.61 -1.74 -7.89
C VAL A 69 10.34 -1.79 -9.24
N ALA A 70 9.69 -2.25 -10.31
CA ALA A 70 10.28 -2.29 -11.64
C ALA A 70 10.29 -0.92 -12.35
N THR A 71 9.46 0.02 -11.92
CA THR A 71 9.24 1.30 -12.60
C THR A 71 10.49 2.18 -12.70
N PRO A 72 11.35 2.32 -11.66
CA PRO A 72 12.53 3.19 -11.74
C PRO A 72 13.56 2.71 -12.77
N VAL A 73 13.74 1.39 -12.87
CA VAL A 73 14.64 0.77 -13.86
C VAL A 73 14.12 1.01 -15.28
N LEU A 74 12.82 0.76 -15.51
CA LEU A 74 12.18 1.01 -16.81
C LEU A 74 12.31 2.48 -17.25
N ILE A 75 12.15 3.43 -16.32
CA ILE A 75 12.33 4.86 -16.63
C ILE A 75 13.79 5.16 -17.00
N ALA A 76 14.76 4.58 -16.29
CA ALA A 76 16.17 4.79 -16.57
C ALA A 76 16.64 4.15 -17.89
N GLU A 77 15.96 3.10 -18.35
CA GLU A 77 16.18 2.54 -19.69
C GLU A 77 15.68 3.49 -20.79
N MET A 78 14.52 4.12 -20.59
CA MET A 78 13.96 5.08 -21.54
C MET A 78 14.68 6.43 -21.53
N VAL A 79 15.14 6.87 -20.36
CA VAL A 79 15.79 8.18 -20.15
C VAL A 79 17.12 7.97 -19.41
N PRO A 80 18.26 7.93 -20.13
CA PRO A 80 19.57 7.59 -19.57
C PRO A 80 20.04 8.52 -18.45
N ALA A 81 19.54 9.75 -18.38
CA ALA A 81 19.85 10.72 -17.33
C ALA A 81 19.47 10.22 -15.92
N PHE A 82 18.50 9.31 -15.81
CA PHE A 82 18.05 8.76 -14.53
C PHE A 82 18.76 7.46 -14.13
N LYS A 83 19.66 6.91 -14.97
CA LYS A 83 20.47 5.72 -14.65
C LYS A 83 21.17 5.76 -13.30
N PRO A 84 21.86 6.85 -12.88
CA PRO A 84 22.52 6.88 -11.57
C PRO A 84 21.52 6.87 -10.40
N MET A 85 20.27 7.30 -10.62
CA MET A 85 19.24 7.39 -9.57
C MET A 85 18.40 6.12 -9.46
N ALA A 86 18.35 5.28 -10.51
CA ALA A 86 17.51 4.09 -10.55
C ALA A 86 17.74 3.11 -9.38
N PRO A 87 18.99 2.75 -9.00
CA PRO A 87 19.19 1.83 -7.88
C PRO A 87 18.60 2.36 -6.57
N ALA A 88 18.88 3.62 -6.24
CA ALA A 88 18.37 4.25 -5.02
C ALA A 88 16.84 4.36 -5.02
N ALA A 89 16.24 4.72 -6.16
CA ALA A 89 14.79 4.80 -6.31
C ALA A 89 14.11 3.43 -6.20
N THR A 90 14.67 2.38 -6.80
CA THR A 90 14.17 1.00 -6.70
C THR A 90 14.14 0.54 -5.25
N SER A 91 15.20 0.80 -4.47
CA SER A 91 15.27 0.40 -3.06
C SER A 91 14.30 1.16 -2.17
N LEU A 92 14.09 2.46 -2.42
CA LEU A 92 13.08 3.25 -1.71
C LEU A 92 11.67 2.73 -1.96
N VAL A 93 11.33 2.45 -3.23
CA VAL A 93 10.01 1.91 -3.60
C VAL A 93 9.82 0.50 -3.06
N ALA A 94 10.84 -0.36 -3.12
CA ALA A 94 10.80 -1.71 -2.54
C ALA A 94 10.54 -1.68 -1.03
N THR A 95 11.25 -0.81 -0.31
CA THR A 95 11.01 -0.61 1.13
C THR A 95 9.58 -0.14 1.39
N ALA A 96 9.08 0.83 0.61
CA ALA A 96 7.71 1.32 0.73
C ALA A 96 6.68 0.21 0.53
N VAL A 97 6.85 -0.66 -0.48
CA VAL A 97 5.97 -1.82 -0.72
C VAL A 97 5.95 -2.78 0.47
N ILE A 98 7.11 -3.08 1.07
CA ILE A 98 7.19 -3.94 2.25
C ILE A 98 6.45 -3.29 3.42
N VAL A 99 6.67 -2.00 3.66
CA VAL A 99 6.02 -1.26 4.75
C VAL A 99 4.51 -1.23 4.54
N THR A 100 4.02 -0.92 3.33
CA THR A 100 2.57 -0.89 3.05
C THR A 100 1.93 -2.27 3.14
N SER A 101 2.64 -3.34 2.73
CA SER A 101 2.10 -4.71 2.82
C SER A 101 1.90 -5.20 4.26
N ILE A 102 2.60 -4.61 5.23
CA ILE A 102 2.39 -4.87 6.66
C ILE A 102 1.37 -3.89 7.26
N LEU A 103 1.53 -2.58 7.01
CA LEU A 103 0.71 -1.55 7.64
C LEU A 103 -0.74 -1.56 7.15
N VAL A 104 -0.98 -1.74 5.85
CA VAL A 104 -2.32 -1.64 5.26
C VAL A 104 -3.28 -2.71 5.77
N PRO A 105 -2.91 -4.01 5.87
CA PRO A 105 -3.79 -5.02 6.47
C PRO A 105 -4.13 -4.73 7.94
N ILE A 106 -3.17 -4.23 8.72
CA ILE A 106 -3.38 -3.86 10.12
C ILE A 106 -4.36 -2.68 10.21
N LEU A 107 -4.11 -1.62 9.44
CA LEU A 107 -4.98 -0.44 9.39
C LEU A 107 -6.40 -0.80 8.95
N THR A 108 -6.52 -1.62 7.90
CA THR A 108 -7.81 -2.10 7.38
C THR A 108 -8.56 -2.90 8.44
N SER A 109 -7.88 -3.81 9.16
CA SER A 109 -8.47 -4.62 10.22
C SER A 109 -9.00 -3.76 11.38
N ILE A 110 -8.21 -2.77 11.83
CA ILE A 110 -8.62 -1.83 12.89
C ILE A 110 -9.82 -1.00 12.44
N TRP A 111 -9.79 -0.48 11.21
CA TRP A 111 -10.88 0.34 10.66
C TRP A 111 -12.18 -0.46 10.53
N SER A 112 -12.11 -1.66 9.93
CA SER A 112 -13.27 -2.54 9.75
C SER A 112 -13.91 -2.89 11.10
N ARG A 113 -13.10 -3.17 12.13
CA ARG A 113 -13.60 -3.41 13.50
C ARG A 113 -14.30 -2.18 14.09
N LYS A 114 -13.73 -0.98 13.91
CA LYS A 114 -14.33 0.27 14.39
C LYS A 114 -15.66 0.59 13.71
N VAL A 115 -15.76 0.41 12.40
CA VAL A 115 -17.02 0.64 11.66
C VAL A 115 -18.10 -0.33 12.14
N LYS A 116 -17.79 -1.63 12.21
CA LYS A 116 -18.75 -2.66 12.67
C LYS A 116 -19.22 -2.41 14.11
N ALA A 117 -18.30 -2.06 15.01
CA ALA A 117 -18.65 -1.72 16.40
C ALA A 117 -19.56 -0.47 16.49
N ARG A 118 -19.34 0.52 15.63
CA ARG A 118 -20.18 1.73 15.58
C ARG A 118 -21.58 1.43 15.05
N ALA A 119 -21.71 0.57 14.03
CA ALA A 119 -23.00 0.12 13.50
C ALA A 119 -23.82 -0.61 14.57
N ALA A 120 -23.21 -1.58 15.27
CA ALA A 120 -23.87 -2.32 16.34
C ALA A 120 -24.36 -1.42 17.50
N LYS A 121 -23.57 -0.39 17.86
CA LYS A 121 -23.98 0.58 18.88
C LYS A 121 -25.20 1.42 18.47
N ILE A 122 -25.30 1.78 17.20
CA ILE A 122 -26.45 2.55 16.67
C ILE A 122 -27.72 1.70 16.69
N GLU A 123 -27.60 0.41 16.32
CA GLU A 123 -28.72 -0.54 16.34
C GLU A 123 -29.26 -0.77 17.77
N ILE A 124 -28.37 -0.91 18.76
CA ILE A 124 -28.76 -1.01 20.18
C ILE A 124 -29.44 0.27 20.66
N LEU A 125 -28.93 1.46 20.31
CA LEU A 125 -29.59 2.72 20.72
C LEU A 125 -30.96 2.92 20.04
N GLY A 126 -31.14 2.39 18.83
CA GLY A 126 -32.42 2.46 18.11
C GLY A 126 -33.48 1.51 18.65
N THR A 127 -33.07 0.38 19.24
CA THR A 127 -33.98 -0.61 19.85
C THR A 127 -34.42 -0.27 21.27
N VAL A 128 -33.76 0.71 21.91
CA VAL A 128 -34.08 1.16 23.29
C VAL A 128 -35.04 2.37 23.29
N LYS A 129 -35.41 2.89 22.11
CA LYS A 129 -36.45 3.92 21.95
C LYS A 129 -37.78 3.30 21.53
#